data_AF-A0A421AWG6-F1
#
_entry.id   AF-A0A421AWG6-F1
#
_cell.length_a   1.000
_cell.length_b   1.000
_cell.length_c   1.000
_cell.angle_alpha   90.00
_cell.angle_beta   90.00
_cell.angle_gamma   90.00
#
_symmetry.space_group_name_H-M   'P 1'
#
loop_
_entity.id
_entity.type
_entity.pdbx_description
1 polymer ?
#
loop_
_entity_poly.entity_id
_entity_poly.type
_entity_poly.pdbx_seq_one_letter_code
_entity_poly.pdbx_strand_id
1 'polypeptide(L)'
;MTVDQFLFGWRPGQGYDLVSASVREARTWVDRLRPHVRLYGFEHIPPPADALSYLVFPDHTAAVVRRFNNGPTVGLGATHALVGQQSDLTPETALGLANWAGWLQTDPLIPATLPDAVVPPTQEAIRRVQPRLDALTRTPPITIVGCPEEDKIPLLWCLRPRSFTTHHHTRAAGADVVFLPEG
;
A
#
# COMPACT_ATOMS: atom_id res chain seq x y z
N MET A 1 18.43 -0.81 -6.35
CA MET A 1 17.42 -1.25 -7.34
C MET A 1 16.46 -0.11 -7.61
N THR A 2 16.05 0.13 -8.86
CA THR A 2 15.21 1.28 -9.24
C THR A 2 13.79 0.86 -9.61
N VAL A 3 12.78 1.60 -9.13
CA VAL A 3 11.37 1.38 -9.44
C VAL A 3 10.72 2.70 -9.89
N ASP A 4 9.60 2.58 -10.60
CA ASP A 4 8.93 3.76 -11.15
C ASP A 4 7.93 4.37 -10.17
N GLN A 5 7.79 5.69 -10.22
CA GLN A 5 6.94 6.47 -9.33
C GLN A 5 5.74 7.06 -10.08
N PHE A 6 4.60 7.09 -9.39
CA PHE A 6 3.36 7.70 -9.84
C PHE A 6 2.79 8.57 -8.73
N LEU A 7 2.30 9.76 -9.06
CA LEU A 7 1.59 10.66 -8.16
C LEU A 7 0.21 10.92 -8.72
N PHE A 8 -0.82 10.60 -7.95
CA PHE A 8 -2.21 10.92 -8.23
C PHE A 8 -2.70 12.01 -7.27
N GLY A 9 -3.60 12.86 -7.76
CA GLY A 9 -4.11 13.97 -6.99
C GLY A 9 -5.25 14.67 -7.69
N TRP A 10 -5.88 15.60 -6.96
CA TRP A 10 -6.93 16.46 -7.50
C TRP A 10 -6.34 17.56 -8.39
N ARG A 11 -6.87 17.70 -9.61
CA ARG A 11 -6.55 18.79 -10.53
C ARG A 11 -7.82 19.59 -10.85
N PRO A 12 -7.82 20.93 -10.68
CA PRO A 12 -8.95 21.77 -11.05
C PRO A 12 -9.40 21.52 -12.50
N GLY A 13 -10.69 21.25 -12.71
CA GLY A 13 -11.28 21.00 -14.02
C GLY A 13 -11.05 19.59 -14.61
N GLN A 14 -10.14 18.80 -14.05
CA GLN A 14 -9.83 17.43 -14.52
C GLN A 14 -10.23 16.34 -13.51
N GLY A 15 -10.42 16.72 -12.24
CA GLY A 15 -10.75 15.80 -11.18
C GLY A 15 -9.52 15.07 -10.62
N TYR A 16 -9.75 13.91 -10.01
CA TYR A 16 -8.71 13.09 -9.41
C TYR A 16 -8.07 12.16 -10.45
N ASP A 17 -6.81 12.40 -10.80
CA ASP A 17 -6.13 11.68 -11.88
C ASP A 17 -4.60 11.71 -11.69
N LEU A 18 -3.86 11.12 -12.64
CA LEU A 18 -2.39 11.15 -12.66
C LEU A 18 -1.88 12.60 -12.76
N VAL A 19 -1.11 13.02 -11.76
CA VAL A 19 -0.41 14.31 -11.72
C VAL A 19 0.95 14.20 -12.38
N SER A 20 1.73 13.18 -12.02
CA SER A 20 3.10 12.99 -12.49
C SER A 20 3.49 11.50 -12.49
N ALA A 21 4.42 11.11 -13.36
CA ALA A 21 4.97 9.75 -13.42
C ALA A 21 6.45 9.81 -13.84
N SER A 22 7.27 8.88 -13.33
CA SER A 22 8.68 8.77 -13.74
C SER A 22 8.89 8.10 -15.11
N VAL A 23 7.83 7.51 -15.66
CA VAL A 23 7.86 6.78 -16.96
C VAL A 23 7.10 7.50 -18.05
N ARG A 24 7.55 7.32 -19.29
CA ARG A 24 6.87 7.86 -20.48
C ARG A 24 5.58 7.10 -20.80
N GLU A 25 5.56 5.78 -20.65
CA GLU A 25 4.41 4.92 -20.97
C GLU A 25 3.60 4.59 -19.72
N ALA A 26 2.97 5.60 -19.13
CA ALA A 26 2.26 5.48 -17.85
C ALA A 26 0.87 4.82 -17.95
N ARG A 27 0.26 4.75 -19.14
CA ARG A 27 -1.18 4.45 -19.31
C ARG A 27 -1.60 3.10 -18.73
N THR A 28 -0.84 2.04 -19.02
CA THR A 28 -1.13 0.69 -18.52
C THR A 28 -1.17 0.64 -17.00
N TRP A 29 -0.23 1.32 -16.34
CA TRP A 29 -0.18 1.41 -14.88
C TRP A 29 -1.30 2.29 -14.32
N VAL A 30 -1.59 3.42 -14.96
CA VAL A 30 -2.72 4.29 -14.57
C VAL A 30 -4.02 3.50 -14.57
N ASP A 31 -4.31 2.73 -15.62
CA ASP A 31 -5.55 1.96 -15.73
C ASP A 31 -5.63 0.87 -14.64
N ARG A 32 -4.50 0.24 -14.31
CA ARG A 32 -4.40 -0.75 -13.21
C ARG A 32 -4.57 -0.11 -11.84
N LEU A 33 -3.98 1.07 -11.60
CA LEU A 33 -3.96 1.72 -10.29
C LEU A 33 -5.21 2.54 -9.99
N ARG A 34 -5.94 3.01 -11.01
CA ARG A 34 -7.12 3.89 -10.89
C ARG A 34 -8.16 3.42 -9.85
N PRO A 35 -8.48 2.11 -9.71
CA PRO A 35 -9.39 1.65 -8.67
C PRO A 35 -8.84 1.80 -7.24
N HIS A 36 -7.52 1.83 -7.09
CA HIS A 36 -6.80 1.70 -5.83
C HIS A 36 -6.25 3.03 -5.28
N VAL A 37 -6.33 4.13 -6.05
CA VAL A 37 -5.69 5.41 -5.67
C VAL A 37 -6.51 6.29 -4.75
N ARG A 38 -7.77 5.92 -4.47
CA ARG A 38 -8.64 6.66 -3.55
C ARG A 38 -8.73 5.95 -2.21
N LEU A 39 -8.83 6.74 -1.16
CA LEU A 39 -9.00 6.23 0.19
C LEU A 39 -10.46 6.40 0.61
N TYR A 40 -11.19 5.30 0.68
CA TYR A 40 -12.60 5.31 1.08
C TYR A 40 -12.73 4.92 2.55
N GLY A 41 -13.71 5.53 3.24
CA GLY A 41 -14.20 5.02 4.51
C GLY A 41 -15.09 3.79 4.31
N PHE A 42 -15.51 3.17 5.40
CA PHE A 42 -16.43 2.05 5.38
C PHE A 42 -17.65 2.36 6.26
N GLU A 43 -18.84 2.40 5.67
CA GLU A 43 -20.09 2.78 6.33
C GLU A 43 -19.97 4.11 7.12
N HIS A 44 -19.97 4.01 8.45
CA HIS A 44 -19.90 5.11 9.41
C HIS A 44 -18.48 5.36 9.92
N ILE A 45 -17.50 4.57 9.46
CA ILE A 45 -16.09 4.70 9.82
C ILE A 45 -15.42 5.64 8.80
N PRO A 46 -14.92 6.82 9.24
CA PRO A 46 -14.20 7.71 8.34
C PRO A 46 -12.92 7.03 7.83
N PRO A 47 -12.44 7.39 6.63
CA PRO A 47 -11.16 6.86 6.14
C PRO A 47 -10.02 7.26 7.09
N PRO A 48 -8.99 6.42 7.21
CA PRO A 48 -7.82 6.72 8.02
C PRO A 48 -7.07 7.95 7.46
N ALA A 49 -6.15 8.51 8.26
CA ALA A 49 -5.32 9.64 7.84
C ALA A 49 -4.42 9.28 6.65
N ASP A 50 -3.90 8.06 6.62
CA ASP A 50 -3.20 7.47 5.48
C ASP A 50 -3.37 5.94 5.45
N ALA A 51 -3.05 5.34 4.30
CA ALA A 51 -3.06 3.89 4.13
C ALA A 51 -2.02 3.45 3.10
N LEU A 52 -1.35 2.34 3.37
CA LEU A 52 -0.40 1.70 2.47
C LEU A 52 -0.96 0.35 1.99
N SER A 53 -0.95 0.11 0.68
CA SER A 53 -1.29 -1.18 0.07
C SER A 53 -0.13 -1.73 -0.74
N TYR A 54 -0.01 -3.05 -0.75
CA TYR A 54 0.85 -3.79 -1.65
C TYR A 54 -0.04 -4.59 -2.61
N LEU A 55 0.17 -4.46 -3.91
CA LEU A 55 -0.66 -5.06 -4.96
C LEU A 55 0.22 -5.96 -5.82
N VAL A 56 -0.27 -7.15 -6.17
CA VAL A 56 0.40 -8.07 -7.09
C VAL A 56 -0.53 -8.35 -8.27
N PHE A 57 0.00 -8.24 -9.49
CA PHE A 57 -0.75 -8.42 -10.72
C PHE A 57 -0.44 -9.78 -11.38
N PRO A 58 -1.32 -10.30 -12.25
CA PRO A 58 -1.13 -11.61 -12.89
C PRO A 58 0.14 -11.75 -13.73
N ASP A 59 0.76 -10.65 -14.14
CA ASP A 59 1.99 -10.61 -14.92
C ASP A 59 3.26 -10.51 -14.06
N HIS A 60 3.18 -10.86 -12.77
CA HIS A 60 4.27 -10.79 -11.80
C HIS A 60 4.85 -9.38 -11.61
N THR A 61 4.08 -8.35 -11.94
CA THR A 61 4.37 -6.98 -11.52
C THR A 61 3.70 -6.68 -10.19
N ALA A 62 4.21 -5.69 -9.48
CA ALA A 62 3.67 -5.27 -8.20
C ALA A 62 3.64 -3.76 -8.07
N ALA A 63 2.79 -3.28 -7.16
CA ALA A 63 2.71 -1.87 -6.79
C ALA A 63 2.63 -1.69 -5.28
N VAL A 64 3.28 -0.63 -4.78
CA VAL A 64 3.11 -0.15 -3.41
C VAL A 64 2.42 1.20 -3.48
N VAL A 65 1.21 1.30 -2.93
CA VAL A 65 0.34 2.49 -3.03
C VAL A 65 0.13 3.09 -1.66
N ARG A 66 0.58 4.34 -1.45
CA ARG A 66 0.33 5.12 -0.24
C ARG A 66 -0.65 6.24 -0.53
N ARG A 67 -1.79 6.21 0.16
CA ARG A 67 -2.87 7.20 0.04
C ARG A 67 -2.89 8.06 1.29
N PHE A 68 -3.13 9.35 1.12
CA PHE A 68 -3.34 10.30 2.22
C PHE A 68 -4.76 10.86 2.19
N ASN A 69 -5.34 11.09 3.36
CA ASN A 69 -6.62 11.76 3.55
C ASN A 69 -6.42 13.22 3.97
N ASN A 70 -5.57 13.95 3.25
CA ASN A 70 -5.23 15.35 3.50
C ASN A 70 -5.70 16.30 2.39
N GLY A 71 -6.59 15.83 1.52
CA GLY A 71 -7.12 16.58 0.39
C GLY A 71 -8.27 17.53 0.75
N PRO A 72 -8.75 18.34 -0.22
CA PRO A 72 -9.87 19.26 -0.03
C PRO A 72 -11.20 18.55 0.24
N THR A 73 -11.27 17.24 -0.05
CA THR A 73 -12.42 16.39 0.21
C THR A 73 -11.92 15.05 0.75
N VAL A 74 -12.70 14.45 1.64
CA VAL A 74 -12.44 13.14 2.22
C VAL A 74 -12.12 12.13 1.12
N GLY A 75 -10.98 11.46 1.23
CA GLY A 75 -10.52 10.43 0.30
C GLY A 75 -9.88 10.93 -1.00
N LEU A 76 -9.76 12.25 -1.20
CA LEU A 76 -9.14 12.89 -2.38
C LEU A 76 -7.79 13.56 -2.07
N GLY A 77 -7.02 13.04 -1.10
CA GLY A 77 -5.65 13.50 -0.86
C GLY A 77 -4.64 12.92 -1.86
N ALA A 78 -3.37 13.26 -1.68
CA ALA A 78 -2.31 12.77 -2.56
C ALA A 78 -2.19 11.24 -2.46
N THR A 79 -1.92 10.59 -3.58
CA THR A 79 -1.59 9.17 -3.61
C THR A 79 -0.30 8.95 -4.37
N HIS A 80 0.66 8.35 -3.69
CA HIS A 80 1.95 7.97 -4.25
C HIS A 80 1.92 6.47 -4.54
N ALA A 81 2.47 6.06 -5.67
CA ALA A 81 2.67 4.66 -5.97
C ALA A 81 4.08 4.39 -6.47
N LEU A 82 4.66 3.28 -6.02
CA LEU A 82 5.81 2.65 -6.64
C LEU A 82 5.33 1.47 -7.47
N VAL A 83 5.88 1.27 -8.66
CA VAL A 83 5.53 0.14 -9.54
C VAL A 83 6.79 -0.50 -10.10
N GLY A 84 6.75 -1.82 -10.31
CA GLY A 84 7.90 -2.58 -10.80
C GLY A 84 7.63 -4.08 -10.85
N GLN A 85 8.70 -4.87 -10.95
CA GLN A 85 8.60 -6.32 -10.84
C GLN A 85 8.32 -6.74 -9.39
N GLN A 86 7.59 -7.84 -9.21
CA GLN A 86 7.32 -8.41 -7.89
C GLN A 86 8.61 -8.88 -7.19
N SER A 87 9.64 -9.25 -7.95
CA SER A 87 10.98 -9.55 -7.40
C SER A 87 11.64 -8.35 -6.72
N ASP A 88 11.25 -7.15 -7.13
CA ASP A 88 11.87 -5.89 -6.74
C ASP A 88 11.07 -5.20 -5.63
N LEU A 89 9.75 -5.23 -5.77
CA LEU A 89 8.80 -4.78 -4.76
C LEU A 89 8.23 -6.01 -4.05
N THR A 90 8.95 -6.53 -3.05
CA THR A 90 8.44 -7.62 -2.21
C THR A 90 7.52 -7.08 -1.09
N PRO A 91 6.75 -7.94 -0.40
CA PRO A 91 6.01 -7.53 0.79
C PRO A 91 6.90 -6.92 1.89
N GLU A 92 8.11 -7.45 2.09
CA GLU A 92 9.08 -6.90 3.05
C GLU A 92 9.49 -5.50 2.64
N THR A 93 9.79 -5.29 1.35
CA THR A 93 10.06 -3.96 0.81
C THR A 93 8.89 -3.03 1.09
N ALA A 94 7.66 -3.42 0.75
CA ALA A 94 6.46 -2.63 1.01
C ALA A 94 6.31 -2.25 2.49
N LEU A 95 6.52 -3.19 3.42
CA LEU A 95 6.48 -2.91 4.86
C LEU A 95 7.58 -1.95 5.31
N GLY A 96 8.78 -2.05 4.73
CA GLY A 96 9.86 -1.09 4.97
C GLY A 96 9.52 0.32 4.50
N LEU A 97 8.85 0.43 3.34
CA LEU A 97 8.43 1.70 2.75
C LEU A 97 7.37 2.44 3.57
N ALA A 98 6.64 1.76 4.46
CA ALA A 98 5.67 2.41 5.35
C ALA A 98 6.30 3.48 6.23
N ASN A 99 7.52 3.21 6.72
CA ASN A 99 8.26 4.09 7.63
C ASN A 99 9.30 4.97 6.93
N TRP A 100 9.48 4.82 5.62
CA TRP A 100 10.46 5.60 4.86
C TRP A 100 9.76 6.56 3.91
N ALA A 101 9.82 7.86 4.22
CA ALA A 101 9.21 8.90 3.39
C ALA A 101 10.04 9.28 2.15
N GLY A 102 11.23 8.70 1.95
CA GLY A 102 12.15 9.09 0.87
C GLY A 102 11.63 8.88 -0.55
N TRP A 103 10.58 8.07 -0.71
CA TRP A 103 9.90 7.83 -1.99
C TRP A 103 8.64 8.70 -2.19
N LEU A 104 8.26 9.54 -1.22
CA LEU A 104 7.10 10.44 -1.33
C LEU A 104 7.48 11.74 -2.02
N GLN A 105 8.01 11.63 -3.24
CA GLN A 105 8.48 12.79 -4.00
C GLN A 105 7.32 13.61 -4.56
N THR A 106 7.56 14.91 -4.73
CA THR A 106 6.69 15.82 -5.46
C THR A 106 7.17 15.98 -6.90
N ASP A 107 6.29 16.43 -7.79
CA ASP A 107 6.59 16.68 -9.20
C ASP A 107 7.82 17.61 -9.38
N PRO A 108 8.78 17.31 -10.27
CA PRO A 108 8.86 16.14 -11.17
C PRO A 108 9.28 14.85 -10.46
N LEU A 109 8.60 13.75 -10.82
CA LEU A 109 8.99 12.42 -10.35
C LEU A 109 10.16 11.85 -11.17
N ILE A 110 11.15 11.30 -10.47
CA ILE A 110 12.21 10.46 -11.04
C ILE A 110 12.03 9.02 -10.56
N PRO A 111 12.65 8.00 -11.18
CA PRO A 111 12.62 6.65 -10.61
C PRO A 111 13.18 6.63 -9.18
N ALA A 112 12.54 5.88 -8.28
CA ALA A 112 12.97 5.73 -6.90
C ALA A 112 14.03 4.63 -6.78
N THR A 113 15.10 4.90 -6.05
CA THR A 113 16.04 3.84 -5.61
C THR A 113 15.56 3.28 -4.30
N LEU A 114 15.20 2.00 -4.28
CA LEU A 114 14.79 1.31 -3.05
C LEU A 114 15.98 1.16 -2.10
N PRO A 115 15.76 1.24 -0.77
CA PRO A 115 16.82 1.01 0.21
C PRO A 115 17.35 -0.42 0.10
N ASP A 116 18.67 -0.57 0.25
CA ASP A 116 19.34 -1.88 0.12
C ASP A 116 18.93 -2.87 1.21
N ALA A 117 18.51 -2.37 2.37
CA ALA A 117 18.06 -3.19 3.49
C ALA A 117 16.74 -2.65 4.06
N VAL A 118 15.75 -3.54 4.11
CA VAL A 118 14.54 -3.33 4.89
C VAL A 118 14.89 -3.56 6.37
N VAL A 119 14.64 -2.57 7.21
CA VAL A 119 14.88 -2.69 8.66
C VAL A 119 13.68 -3.39 9.31
N PRO A 120 13.84 -4.62 9.84
CA PRO A 120 12.77 -5.29 10.56
C PRO A 120 12.47 -4.55 11.88
N PRO A 121 11.26 -4.72 12.45
CA PRO A 121 10.94 -4.21 13.78
C PRO A 121 11.93 -4.73 14.83
N THR A 122 12.19 -3.92 15.85
CA THR A 122 13.02 -4.34 16.99
C THR A 122 12.35 -5.49 17.76
N GLN A 123 13.15 -6.29 18.47
CA GLN A 123 12.62 -7.35 19.34
C GLN A 123 11.64 -6.79 20.39
N GLU A 124 11.86 -5.56 20.85
CA GLU A 124 10.94 -4.88 21.77
C GLU A 124 9.58 -4.60 21.12
N ALA A 125 9.58 -4.08 19.89
CA ALA A 125 8.35 -3.85 19.15
C ALA A 125 7.59 -5.16 18.87
N ILE A 126 8.31 -6.25 18.58
CA ILE A 126 7.72 -7.59 18.42
C ILE A 126 7.07 -8.07 19.72
N ARG A 127 7.78 -7.99 20.86
CA ARG A 127 7.25 -8.38 22.18
C ARG A 127 5.99 -7.59 22.53
N ARG A 128 5.97 -6.28 22.23
CA ARG A 128 4.83 -5.40 22.50
C ARG A 128 3.57 -5.83 21.75
N VAL A 129 3.69 -6.28 20.51
CA VAL A 129 2.53 -6.73 19.71
C VAL A 129 2.18 -8.20 19.91
N GLN A 130 3.00 -8.97 20.62
CA GLN A 130 2.81 -10.40 20.84
C GLN A 130 1.43 -10.75 21.43
N PRO A 131 0.91 -10.06 22.47
CA PRO A 131 -0.42 -10.39 23.01
C PRO A 131 -1.54 -10.22 21.98
N ARG A 132 -1.41 -9.25 21.05
CA ARG A 132 -2.36 -9.05 19.96
C ARG A 132 -2.22 -10.15 18.92
N LEU A 133 -0.99 -10.54 18.58
CA LEU A 133 -0.71 -11.65 17.68
C LEU A 133 -1.27 -12.97 18.20
N ASP A 134 -1.17 -13.22 19.50
CA ASP A 134 -1.71 -14.41 20.16
C ASP A 134 -3.24 -14.42 20.20
N ALA A 135 -3.85 -13.24 20.29
CA ALA A 135 -5.30 -13.06 20.24
C ALA A 135 -5.88 -13.17 18.83
N LEU A 136 -5.07 -13.01 17.78
CA LEU A 136 -5.48 -13.26 16.40
C LEU A 136 -5.70 -14.77 16.22
N THR A 137 -6.97 -15.16 16.11
CA THR A 137 -7.37 -16.52 15.75
C THR A 137 -6.88 -16.87 14.34
N ARG A 138 -6.84 -18.17 13.99
CA ARG A 138 -6.18 -18.77 12.80
C ARG A 138 -6.61 -18.26 11.42
N THR A 139 -7.43 -17.22 11.33
CA THR A 139 -7.79 -16.56 10.09
C THR A 139 -6.66 -15.61 9.65
N PRO A 140 -6.21 -15.69 8.39
CA PRO A 140 -5.20 -14.77 7.86
C PRO A 140 -5.77 -13.36 7.98
N PRO A 141 -5.17 -12.48 8.79
CA PRO A 141 -5.75 -11.17 9.08
C PRO A 141 -5.75 -10.32 7.85
N ILE A 142 -6.69 -9.40 7.93
CA ILE A 142 -7.40 -8.85 6.81
C ILE A 142 -7.70 -7.40 7.17
N THR A 143 -6.67 -6.64 7.53
CA THR A 143 -6.71 -5.28 8.08
C THR A 143 -6.77 -5.34 9.57
N ILE A 144 -5.88 -4.59 10.21
CA ILE A 144 -5.81 -4.49 11.65
C ILE A 144 -6.55 -3.21 12.06
N VAL A 145 -7.84 -3.35 12.33
CA VAL A 145 -8.69 -2.27 12.83
C VAL A 145 -8.51 -2.13 14.34
N GLY A 146 -8.47 -0.90 14.88
CA GLY A 146 -8.33 -0.66 16.31
C GLY A 146 -6.94 -0.93 16.90
N CYS A 147 -5.94 -1.17 16.06
CA CYS A 147 -4.55 -1.25 16.49
C CYS A 147 -3.92 0.14 16.58
N PRO A 148 -3.20 0.46 17.67
CA PRO A 148 -2.37 1.65 17.73
C PRO A 148 -1.44 1.74 16.52
N GLU A 149 -1.20 2.95 16.03
CA GLU A 149 -0.46 3.17 14.78
C GLU A 149 0.96 2.59 14.87
N GLU A 150 1.61 2.79 16.01
CA GLU A 150 2.95 2.30 16.34
C GLU A 150 3.06 0.77 16.39
N ASP A 151 1.92 0.08 16.48
CA ASP A 151 1.85 -1.39 16.57
C ASP A 151 1.50 -2.04 15.23
N LYS A 152 0.97 -1.28 14.26
CA LYS A 152 0.52 -1.83 12.97
C LYS A 152 1.66 -2.48 12.19
N ILE A 153 2.78 -1.77 12.02
CA ILE A 153 3.92 -2.29 11.24
C ILE A 153 4.55 -3.51 11.92
N PRO A 154 4.91 -3.48 13.22
CA PRO A 154 5.41 -4.68 13.90
C PRO A 154 4.45 -5.87 13.80
N LEU A 155 3.15 -5.64 13.93
CA LEU A 155 2.15 -6.70 13.84
C LEU A 155 2.07 -7.29 12.42
N LEU A 156 2.04 -6.45 11.37
CA LEU A 156 2.08 -6.90 9.97
C LEU A 156 3.36 -7.69 9.64
N TRP A 157 4.51 -7.26 10.17
CA TRP A 157 5.76 -8.00 10.06
C TRP A 157 5.63 -9.40 10.65
N CYS A 158 5.04 -9.56 11.83
CA CYS A 158 4.85 -10.87 12.43
C CYS A 158 3.85 -11.76 11.67
N LEU A 159 2.90 -11.15 10.96
CA LEU A 159 1.87 -11.84 10.18
C LEU A 159 2.32 -12.26 8.78
N ARG A 160 3.42 -11.68 8.26
CA ARG A 160 3.95 -11.99 6.92
C ARG A 160 4.05 -13.50 6.59
N PRO A 161 4.42 -14.44 7.48
CA PRO A 161 4.52 -15.84 7.10
C PRO A 161 3.15 -16.54 6.95
N ARG A 162 2.06 -15.91 7.42
CA ARG A 162 0.72 -16.51 7.56
C ARG A 162 -0.32 -15.96 6.58
N SER A 163 -0.03 -14.87 5.88
CA SER A 163 -1.06 -14.05 5.21
C SER A 163 -0.96 -13.93 3.68
N PHE A 164 -0.09 -14.69 3.02
CA PHE A 164 -0.02 -14.68 1.55
C PHE A 164 -0.84 -15.81 0.94
N THR A 165 -2.16 -15.71 1.00
CA THR A 165 -3.04 -16.53 0.17
C THR A 165 -3.55 -15.66 -0.98
N THR A 166 -3.03 -15.90 -2.18
CA THR A 166 -3.51 -15.31 -3.43
C THR A 166 -4.90 -15.87 -3.74
N HIS A 167 -5.96 -15.09 -3.52
CA HIS A 167 -7.26 -15.44 -4.09
C HIS A 167 -7.26 -15.12 -5.59
N HIS A 168 -7.22 -16.17 -6.41
CA HIS A 168 -7.53 -16.08 -7.83
C HIS A 168 -9.05 -16.08 -8.01
N HIS A 169 -9.67 -14.93 -8.30
CA HIS A 169 -11.00 -14.92 -8.91
C HIS A 169 -11.18 -13.82 -9.99
N THR A 170 -11.25 -14.29 -11.24
CA THR A 170 -11.99 -13.77 -12.42
C THR A 170 -11.83 -12.32 -12.91
N ARG A 171 -10.98 -12.18 -13.95
CA ARG A 171 -11.03 -11.41 -15.22
C ARG A 171 -11.50 -9.93 -15.33
N ALA A 172 -11.94 -9.25 -14.28
CA ALA A 172 -12.09 -7.80 -14.31
C ALA A 172 -11.92 -7.23 -12.89
N ALA A 173 -11.04 -6.23 -12.76
CA ALA A 173 -10.53 -5.63 -11.51
C ALA A 173 -9.37 -6.39 -10.84
N GLY A 174 -8.29 -5.64 -10.60
CA GLY A 174 -7.08 -6.11 -9.91
C GLY A 174 -7.36 -6.34 -8.43
N ALA A 175 -6.73 -7.36 -7.88
CA ALA A 175 -6.80 -7.65 -6.46
C ALA A 175 -6.06 -6.55 -5.67
N ASP A 176 -6.81 -5.83 -4.84
CA ASP A 176 -6.24 -5.22 -3.67
C ASP A 176 -5.73 -6.33 -2.74
N VAL A 177 -4.52 -6.23 -2.16
CA VAL A 177 -4.31 -6.79 -0.81
C VAL A 177 -5.05 -5.86 0.15
N VAL A 178 -6.36 -5.93 0.02
CA VAL A 178 -7.34 -5.62 1.02
C VAL A 178 -7.73 -6.98 1.56
N PHE A 179 -8.16 -6.88 2.76
CA PHE A 179 -7.77 -7.79 3.77
C PHE A 179 -9.27 -8.00 4.21
N LEU A 180 -9.96 -9.12 3.84
CA LEU A 180 -11.37 -9.46 4.20
C LEU A 180 -11.66 -10.95 4.58
N PRO A 181 -12.64 -11.28 5.45
CA PRO A 181 -12.93 -12.66 5.93
C PRO A 181 -13.93 -13.42 5.05
N GLU A 182 -13.86 -14.76 5.03
CA GLU A 182 -14.98 -15.61 4.58
C GLU A 182 -15.96 -15.85 5.74
N GLY A 183 -17.24 -15.57 5.47
CA GLY A 183 -18.38 -15.74 6.39
C GLY A 183 -19.44 -14.67 6.14
#